data_AF-A0A917CCD3-F1
#
_entry.id   AF-A0A917CCD3-F1
#
_cell.length_a   1.000
_cell.length_b   1.000
_cell.length_c   1.000
_cell.angle_alpha   90.00
_cell.angle_beta   90.00
_cell.angle_gamma   90.00
#
_symmetry.space_group_name_H-M   'P 1'
#
loop_
_entity.id
_entity.type
_entity.pdbx_description
1 polymer ?
#
loop_
_entity_poly.entity_id
_entity_poly.type
_entity_poly.pdbx_seq_one_letter_code
_entity_poly.pdbx_strand_id
1 'polypeptide(L)'
;MQIKEAITTCEAHVKKLENQLKGFYTVNIARNYREGSVEEEADILDEIANCKLFISIYDVLENEGVKEGNTYDEYSAYLSKAREHLIEHEKLKDEIESKNASEIKNINLLLKSFNKQLLELNINNLAP
;
A
#
# COMPACT_ATOMS: atom_id res chain seq x y z
N MET A 1 -17.55 -31.35 12.62
CA MET A 1 -16.12 -31.48 12.28
C MET A 1 -15.79 -30.73 10.98
N GLN A 2 -16.54 -30.96 9.90
CA GLN A 2 -16.28 -30.41 8.55
C GLN A 2 -16.29 -28.87 8.42
N ILE A 3 -17.12 -28.13 9.17
CA ILE A 3 -17.20 -26.66 9.05
C ILE A 3 -15.92 -25.96 9.55
N LYS A 4 -15.34 -26.45 10.65
CA LYS A 4 -14.09 -25.87 11.20
C LYS A 4 -12.92 -26.06 10.22
N GLU A 5 -12.83 -27.24 9.62
CA GLU A 5 -11.82 -27.54 8.59
C GLU A 5 -11.97 -26.66 7.35
N ALA A 6 -13.21 -26.41 6.91
CA ALA A 6 -13.50 -25.50 5.80
C ALA A 6 -13.09 -24.06 6.12
N ILE A 7 -13.39 -23.56 7.33
CA ILE A 7 -12.98 -22.23 7.79
C ILE A 7 -11.45 -22.10 7.77
N THR A 8 -10.73 -23.03 8.41
CA THR A 8 -9.26 -22.99 8.47
C THR A 8 -8.63 -23.05 7.08
N THR A 9 -9.21 -23.81 6.15
CA THR A 9 -8.75 -23.88 4.76
C THR A 9 -8.97 -22.55 4.03
N CYS A 10 -10.15 -21.93 4.20
CA CYS A 10 -10.45 -20.62 3.62
C CYS A 10 -9.50 -19.55 4.16
N GLU A 11 -9.25 -19.50 5.48
CA GLU A 11 -8.30 -18.57 6.11
C GLU A 11 -6.88 -18.76 5.56
N ALA A 12 -6.42 -20.01 5.41
CA ALA A 12 -5.11 -20.30 4.83
C ALA A 12 -4.99 -19.83 3.37
N HIS A 13 -6.07 -19.98 2.58
CA HIS A 13 -6.11 -19.48 1.20
C HIS A 13 -6.14 -17.96 1.13
N VAL A 14 -6.91 -17.28 2.00
CA VAL A 14 -6.91 -15.81 2.10
C VAL A 14 -5.50 -15.31 2.39
N LYS A 15 -4.84 -15.83 3.42
CA LYS A 15 -3.47 -15.42 3.77
C LYS A 15 -2.48 -15.64 2.62
N LYS A 16 -2.60 -16.76 1.89
CA LYS A 16 -1.75 -17.03 0.72
C LYS A 16 -1.96 -16.00 -0.38
N LEU A 17 -3.22 -15.69 -0.70
CA LEU A 17 -3.60 -14.72 -1.72
C LEU A 17 -3.19 -13.30 -1.36
N GLU A 18 -3.35 -12.89 -0.09
CA GLU A 18 -2.88 -11.60 0.43
C GLU A 18 -1.37 -11.46 0.32
N ASN A 19 -0.60 -12.50 0.68
CA ASN A 19 0.85 -12.50 0.53
C ASN A 19 1.27 -12.41 -0.95
N GLN A 20 0.57 -13.12 -1.84
CA GLN A 20 0.84 -13.04 -3.27
C GLN A 20 0.54 -11.64 -3.82
N LEU A 21 -0.56 -11.02 -3.39
CA LEU A 21 -0.90 -9.65 -3.77
C LEU A 21 0.15 -8.66 -3.28
N LYS A 22 0.55 -8.76 -2.00
CA LYS A 22 1.63 -7.94 -1.43
C LYS A 22 2.93 -8.09 -2.20
N GLY A 23 3.26 -9.31 -2.63
CA GLY A 23 4.46 -9.60 -3.42
C GLY A 23 4.51 -8.86 -4.76
N PHE A 24 3.38 -8.52 -5.38
CA PHE A 24 3.38 -7.71 -6.61
C PHE A 24 3.79 -6.25 -6.35
N TYR A 25 3.39 -5.70 -5.20
CA TYR A 25 3.65 -4.31 -4.84
C TYR A 25 4.97 -4.12 -4.10
N THR A 26 5.64 -5.21 -3.73
CA THR A 26 6.96 -5.17 -3.10
C THR A 26 8.05 -5.15 -4.18
N VAL A 27 8.85 -4.09 -4.22
CA VAL A 27 9.88 -3.86 -5.25
C VAL A 27 11.16 -3.31 -4.65
N ASN A 28 12.27 -3.42 -5.38
CA ASN A 28 13.52 -2.76 -5.00
C ASN A 28 13.48 -1.30 -5.42
N ILE A 29 13.67 -0.39 -4.46
CA ILE A 29 13.77 1.05 -4.69
C ILE A 29 15.19 1.49 -4.35
N ALA A 30 15.80 2.28 -5.23
CA ALA A 30 17.09 2.90 -4.95
C ALA A 30 16.89 4.10 -4.02
N ARG A 31 17.50 4.06 -2.83
CA ARG A 31 17.55 5.19 -1.90
C ARG A 31 18.93 5.79 -1.89
N ASN A 32 19.00 7.10 -2.13
CA ASN A 32 20.25 7.85 -2.14
C ASN A 32 20.58 8.32 -0.73
N TYR A 33 21.58 7.70 -0.11
CA TYR A 33 22.16 8.12 1.15
C TYR A 33 23.47 8.89 0.91
N ARG A 34 23.97 9.60 1.94
CA ARG A 34 25.26 10.31 1.85
C ARG A 34 26.44 9.39 1.49
N GLU A 35 26.30 8.09 1.76
CA GLU A 35 27.33 7.06 1.56
C GLU A 35 27.19 6.30 0.22
N GLY A 36 26.16 6.62 -0.58
CA GLY A 36 25.87 5.96 -1.85
C GLY A 36 24.40 5.59 -2.02
N SER A 37 24.05 5.02 -3.17
CA SER A 37 22.72 4.47 -3.43
C SER A 37 22.62 3.03 -2.92
N VAL A 38 21.60 2.72 -2.13
CA VAL A 38 21.29 1.36 -1.68
C VAL A 38 19.94 0.96 -2.25
N GLU A 39 19.85 -0.25 -2.82
CA GLU A 39 18.56 -0.85 -3.18
C GLU A 39 17.92 -1.45 -1.93
N GLU A 40 16.71 -1.00 -1.61
CA GLU A 40 15.92 -1.49 -0.48
C GLU A 40 14.59 -2.06 -0.99
N GLU A 41 14.19 -3.21 -0.46
CA GLU A 41 12.89 -3.80 -0.74
C GLU A 41 11.79 -3.04 0.01
N ALA A 42 10.81 -2.51 -0.70
CA ALA A 42 9.73 -1.70 -0.13
C ALA A 42 8.39 -1.98 -0.82
N ASP A 43 7.31 -1.85 -0.05
CA ASP A 43 5.95 -1.93 -0.56
C ASP A 43 5.53 -0.56 -1.13
N ILE A 44 5.25 -0.50 -2.42
CA ILE A 44 4.89 0.74 -3.11
C ILE A 44 3.60 1.36 -2.57
N LEU A 45 2.66 0.55 -2.06
CA LEU A 45 1.44 1.09 -1.49
C LEU A 45 1.73 1.83 -0.17
N ASP A 46 2.65 1.30 0.64
CA ASP A 46 3.11 1.95 1.87
C ASP A 46 3.90 3.23 1.57
N GLU A 47 4.78 3.21 0.57
CA GLU A 47 5.54 4.41 0.15
C GLU A 47 4.61 5.53 -0.37
N ILE A 48 3.57 5.19 -1.15
CA ILE A 48 2.53 6.14 -1.58
C ILE A 48 1.79 6.72 -0.37
N ALA A 49 1.41 5.88 0.60
CA ALA A 49 0.73 6.31 1.81
C ALA A 49 1.60 7.27 2.64
N ASN A 50 2.89 6.95 2.79
CA ASN A 50 3.87 7.79 3.46
C ASN A 50 4.02 9.15 2.77
N CYS A 51 4.14 9.18 1.45
CA CYS A 51 4.20 10.44 0.70
C CYS A 51 2.94 11.29 0.92
N LYS A 52 1.75 10.69 0.84
CA LYS A 52 0.48 11.39 1.09
C LYS A 52 0.39 11.95 2.51
N LEU A 53 0.87 11.21 3.50
CA LEU A 53 0.95 11.67 4.88
C LEU A 53 1.86 12.90 5.00
N PHE A 54 3.10 12.84 4.49
CA PHE A 54 4.03 13.97 4.56
C PHE A 54 3.52 15.20 3.80
N ILE A 55 2.90 15.00 2.63
CA ILE A 55 2.25 16.09 1.90
C ILE A 55 1.19 16.73 2.80
N SER A 56 0.29 15.95 3.41
CA SER A 56 -0.78 16.51 4.25
C SER A 56 -0.26 17.30 5.46
N ILE A 57 0.93 16.95 5.98
CA ILE A 57 1.56 17.66 7.09
C ILE A 57 2.14 18.99 6.61
N TYR A 58 2.93 18.98 5.53
CA TYR A 58 3.66 20.17 5.08
C TYR A 58 2.81 21.14 4.25
N ASP A 59 1.73 20.68 3.62
CA ASP A 59 0.82 21.49 2.79
C ASP A 59 0.16 22.64 3.58
N VAL A 60 0.10 22.54 4.92
CA VAL A 60 -0.34 23.64 5.79
C VAL A 60 0.49 24.91 5.58
N LEU A 61 1.78 24.79 5.24
CA LEU A 61 2.65 25.94 4.99
C LEU A 61 2.29 26.68 3.71
N GLU A 62 1.80 25.99 2.68
CA GLU A 62 1.37 26.62 1.43
C GLU A 62 -0.02 27.26 1.51
N ASN A 63 -0.90 26.68 2.34
CA ASN A 63 -2.30 27.09 2.47
C ASN A 63 -2.54 28.13 3.56
N GLU A 64 -1.86 28.00 4.71
CA GLU A 64 -2.11 28.81 5.91
C GLU A 64 -0.87 29.58 6.39
N GLY A 65 0.32 29.16 5.96
CA GLY A 65 1.59 29.75 6.39
C GLY A 65 1.94 31.07 5.71
N VAL A 66 2.93 31.76 6.29
CA VAL A 66 3.62 32.89 5.65
C VAL A 66 4.74 32.31 4.78
N LYS A 67 4.75 32.65 3.48
CA LYS A 67 5.63 32.05 2.47
C LYS A 67 7.03 32.65 2.46
N GLU A 68 7.62 32.80 3.63
CA GLU A 68 8.95 33.37 3.82
C GLU A 68 9.63 32.83 5.08
N GLY A 69 10.96 32.92 5.10
CA GLY A 69 11.79 32.53 6.24
C GLY A 69 12.28 31.08 6.17
N ASN A 70 13.38 30.82 6.89
CA ASN A 70 14.13 29.56 6.77
C ASN A 70 13.27 28.30 7.01
N THR A 71 12.30 28.36 7.92
CA THR A 71 11.38 27.24 8.18
C THR A 71 10.49 26.97 6.98
N TYR A 72 9.90 28.00 6.38
CA TYR A 72 9.10 27.82 5.17
C TYR A 72 9.96 27.25 4.04
N ASP A 73 11.15 27.80 3.82
CA ASP A 73 12.05 27.37 2.74
C ASP A 73 12.48 25.90 2.90
N GLU A 74 12.84 25.48 4.11
CA GLU A 74 13.23 24.09 4.39
C GLU A 74 12.07 23.11 4.20
N TYR A 75 10.91 23.38 4.81
CA TYR A 75 9.79 22.44 4.80
C TYR A 75 8.98 22.46 3.48
N SER A 76 8.98 23.56 2.74
CA SER A 76 8.46 23.58 1.36
C SER A 76 9.33 22.77 0.39
N ALA A 77 10.64 22.69 0.62
CA ALA A 77 11.52 21.80 -0.12
C ALA A 77 11.21 20.32 0.18
N TYR A 78 10.92 19.96 1.43
CA TYR A 78 10.45 18.61 1.78
C TYR A 78 9.09 18.29 1.16
N LEU A 79 8.13 19.23 1.18
CA LEU A 79 6.84 19.09 0.50
C LEU A 79 7.01 18.82 -1.00
N SER A 80 7.87 19.59 -1.66
CA SER A 80 8.14 19.44 -3.09
C SER A 80 8.68 18.04 -3.42
N LYS A 81 9.68 17.56 -2.65
CA LYS A 81 10.22 16.20 -2.81
C LYS A 81 9.19 15.11 -2.54
N ALA A 82 8.33 15.27 -1.53
CA ALA A 82 7.28 14.30 -1.25
C ALA A 82 6.27 14.19 -2.41
N ARG A 83 5.95 15.32 -3.06
CA ARG A 83 5.11 15.35 -4.27
C ARG A 83 5.80 14.68 -5.46
N GLU A 84 7.10 14.90 -5.65
CA GLU A 84 7.89 14.24 -6.71
C GLU A 84 7.90 12.71 -6.52
N HIS A 85 8.25 12.23 -5.33
CA HIS A 85 8.26 10.80 -5.03
C HIS A 85 6.88 10.17 -5.14
N LEU A 86 5.82 10.87 -4.74
CA LEU A 86 4.46 10.36 -4.92
C LEU A 86 4.16 10.06 -6.39
N ILE A 87 4.54 10.97 -7.31
CA ILE A 87 4.34 10.78 -8.75
C ILE A 87 5.14 9.58 -9.26
N GLU A 88 6.39 9.40 -8.80
CA GLU A 88 7.23 8.26 -9.18
C GLU A 88 6.62 6.94 -8.71
N HIS A 89 6.17 6.87 -7.46
CA HIS A 89 5.58 5.66 -6.89
C HIS A 89 4.21 5.35 -7.51
N GLU A 90 3.37 6.34 -7.81
CA GLU A 90 2.10 6.10 -8.51
C GLU A 90 2.32 5.57 -9.94
N LYS A 91 3.32 6.06 -10.67
CA LYS A 91 3.70 5.48 -11.97
C LYS A 91 4.13 4.02 -11.84
N LEU A 92 4.98 3.71 -10.86
CA LEU A 92 5.46 2.35 -10.63
C LEU A 92 4.31 1.41 -10.25
N LYS A 93 3.37 1.88 -9.43
CA LYS A 93 2.13 1.14 -9.11
C LYS A 93 1.34 0.83 -10.39
N ASP A 94 1.14 1.82 -11.26
CA ASP A 94 0.38 1.63 -12.50
C ASP A 94 1.08 0.64 -13.45
N GLU A 95 2.41 0.65 -13.51
CA GLU A 95 3.20 -0.33 -14.25
C GLU A 95 3.04 -1.76 -13.69
N ILE A 96 3.10 -1.92 -12.36
CA ILE A 96 2.87 -3.20 -11.67
C ILE A 96 1.47 -3.72 -11.98
N GLU A 97 0.45 -2.87 -11.86
CA GLU A 97 -0.95 -3.22 -12.08
C GLU A 97 -1.21 -3.58 -13.54
N SER A 98 -0.64 -2.84 -14.49
CA SER A 98 -0.74 -3.15 -15.91
C SER A 98 -0.10 -4.50 -16.25
N LYS A 99 1.12 -4.75 -15.74
CA LYS A 99 1.87 -5.99 -15.98
C LYS A 99 1.19 -7.23 -15.38
N ASN A 100 0.51 -7.07 -14.25
CA ASN A 100 -0.10 -8.18 -13.50
C ASN A 100 -1.64 -8.12 -13.48
N ALA A 101 -2.26 -7.36 -14.39
CA ALA A 101 -3.67 -6.99 -14.33
C ALA A 101 -4.61 -8.20 -14.16
N SER A 102 -4.41 -9.24 -14.96
CA SER A 102 -5.24 -10.46 -14.92
C SER A 102 -5.10 -11.20 -13.59
N GLU A 103 -3.89 -11.30 -13.06
CA GLU A 103 -3.61 -12.06 -11.84
C GLU A 103 -4.12 -11.30 -10.61
N ILE A 104 -3.86 -10.00 -10.53
CA ILE A 104 -4.42 -9.12 -9.48
C ILE A 104 -5.94 -9.18 -9.50
N LYS A 105 -6.58 -9.15 -10.68
CA LYS A 105 -8.03 -9.28 -10.82
C LYS A 105 -8.54 -10.63 -10.29
N ASN A 106 -7.87 -11.73 -10.64
CA ASN A 106 -8.26 -13.08 -10.19
C ASN A 106 -8.11 -13.24 -8.67
N ILE A 107 -6.99 -12.77 -8.10
CA ILE A 107 -6.75 -12.78 -6.66
C ILE A 107 -7.84 -11.99 -5.92
N ASN A 108 -8.16 -10.78 -6.39
CA ASN A 108 -9.19 -9.95 -5.77
C ASN A 108 -10.59 -10.58 -5.83
N LEU A 109 -10.94 -11.28 -6.92
CA LEU A 109 -12.20 -12.03 -7.02
C LEU A 109 -12.25 -13.18 -6.00
N LEU A 110 -11.17 -13.94 -5.85
CA LEU A 110 -11.09 -15.03 -4.89
C LEU A 110 -11.14 -14.51 -3.46
N LEU A 111 -10.36 -13.48 -3.12
CA LEU A 111 -10.38 -12.85 -1.80
C LEU A 111 -11.78 -12.36 -1.44
N LYS A 112 -12.47 -11.67 -2.36
CA LYS A 112 -13.84 -11.23 -2.16
C LYS A 112 -14.78 -12.41 -1.86
N SER A 113 -14.64 -13.52 -2.59
CA SER A 113 -15.46 -14.71 -2.39
C SER A 113 -15.17 -15.38 -1.04
N PHE A 114 -13.90 -15.61 -0.70
CA PHE A 114 -13.51 -16.22 0.57
C PHE A 114 -13.95 -15.38 1.77
N ASN A 115 -13.69 -14.07 1.74
CA ASN A 115 -14.05 -13.17 2.85
C ASN A 115 -15.57 -13.10 3.05
N LYS A 116 -16.36 -13.11 1.97
CA LYS A 116 -17.82 -13.21 2.06
C LYS A 116 -18.26 -14.50 2.74
N GLN A 117 -17.71 -15.65 2.32
CA GLN A 117 -18.07 -16.95 2.90
C GLN A 117 -17.65 -17.07 4.37
N LEU A 118 -16.45 -16.58 4.72
CA LEU A 118 -15.98 -16.56 6.11
C LEU A 118 -16.90 -15.71 7.01
N LEU A 119 -17.35 -14.55 6.53
CA LEU A 119 -18.29 -13.71 7.26
C LEU A 119 -19.64 -14.43 7.47
N GLU A 120 -20.20 -15.05 6.43
CA GLU A 120 -21.45 -15.81 6.51
C GLU A 120 -21.35 -17.00 7.48
N LEU A 121 -20.24 -17.75 7.45
CA LEU A 121 -19.99 -18.86 8.36
C LEU A 121 -19.82 -18.39 9.81
N ASN A 122 -19.18 -17.24 10.04
CA ASN A 122 -19.03 -16.69 11.39
C ASN A 122 -20.36 -16.18 11.97
N ILE A 123 -21.20 -15.54 11.17
CA ILE A 123 -22.54 -15.08 11.60
C ILE A 123 -23.44 -16.28 11.94
N ASN A 124 -23.45 -17.31 11.10
CA ASN A 124 -24.28 -18.50 11.33
C ASN A 124 -23.83 -19.36 12.52
N ASN A 125 -22.58 -19.22 12.96
CA ASN A 125 -22.06 -19.87 14.18
C ASN A 125 -22.26 -19.04 15.45
N LEU A 126 -22.77 -17.80 15.34
CA LEU A 126 -23.10 -16.90 16.47
C LEU A 126 -24.61 -16.79 16.73
N ALA A 127 -25.44 -17.35 15.86
CA ALA A 127 -26.89 -17.45 16.08
C ALA A 127 -27.20 -18.63 17.04
N PRO A 128 -27.95 -18.41 18.12
CA PRO A 128 -28.28 -19.43 19.13
C PRO A 128 -29.16 -20.56 18.59
#